data_AF-A0AAE1LHZ0-F1
#
_entry.id   AF-A0AAE1LHZ0-F1
#
_cell.length_a   1.000
_cell.length_b   1.000
_cell.length_c   1.000
_cell.angle_alpha   90.00
_cell.angle_beta   90.00
_cell.angle_gamma   90.00
#
_symmetry.space_group_name_H-M   'P 1'
#
loop_
_entity.id
_entity.type
_entity.pdbx_description
1 polymer ?
#
loop_
_entity_poly.entity_id
_entity_poly.type
_entity_poly.pdbx_seq_one_letter_code
_entity_poly.pdbx_strand_id
1 'polypeptide(L)'
;MSMRMWYKDTAGYMDEVKPQNNEGLKARHELTKNSKMFEVMGPIHSDFFNQDRFLLNNVELRIKLTRQRDPFVLMSTFQNEKLLILDATLLVRKVRISPTVLLGHAAALEKAPAKYPLTRVDLKTITIPAGLQDKTISNLHLGQIPKRIIIGFVTNQAFNGHYQSNPYNFQHFNLNYLSLFVDTQQIPAQPLTPDFERNLHIDAYNTLFSGTGIHWKDEGNDITYAEYPQGYTLYAFDISQDLSANESHWNLQRQGIVRMEVKFAKPLTAVNCIVFSEFNNLIEIDKNRNVVVDFGV
;
A
#
# COMPACT_ATOMS: atom_id res chain seq x y z
N MET A 1 6.05 6.67 6.51
CA MET A 1 5.98 7.58 5.34
C MET A 1 7.22 8.46 5.32
N SER A 2 7.93 8.50 4.19
CA SER A 2 9.29 9.05 4.07
C SER A 2 9.40 10.25 3.11
N MET A 3 8.28 10.82 2.69
CA MET A 3 8.27 12.03 1.85
C MET A 3 8.42 13.28 2.73
N ARG A 4 9.41 14.11 2.39
CA ARG A 4 9.54 15.45 2.97
C ARG A 4 8.44 16.31 2.33
N MET A 5 7.56 16.88 3.15
CA MET A 5 6.27 17.55 2.82
C MET A 5 5.00 16.70 3.06
N TRP A 6 5.09 15.62 3.84
CA TRP A 6 3.90 14.94 4.34
C TRP A 6 3.20 15.73 5.47
N TYR A 7 1.89 15.93 5.33
CA TYR A 7 1.01 16.44 6.37
C TYR A 7 -0.23 15.55 6.44
N LYS A 8 -0.55 15.03 7.62
CA LYS A 8 -1.71 14.17 7.87
C LYS A 8 -3.01 14.98 7.75
N ASP A 9 -4.00 14.45 7.04
CA ASP A 9 -5.32 15.05 6.94
C ASP A 9 -6.09 14.92 8.26
N THR A 10 -6.92 15.91 8.61
CA THR A 10 -7.77 15.78 9.81
C THR A 10 -8.87 14.75 9.54
N ALA A 11 -9.00 13.78 10.45
CA ALA A 11 -10.04 12.76 10.36
C ALA A 11 -11.44 13.41 10.34
N GLY A 12 -12.33 12.87 9.51
CA GLY A 12 -13.69 13.40 9.31
C GLY A 12 -13.79 14.58 8.33
N TYR A 13 -12.67 15.23 8.00
CA TYR A 13 -12.60 16.39 7.10
C TYR A 13 -11.74 16.13 5.85
N MET A 14 -11.48 14.86 5.52
CA MET A 14 -10.57 14.50 4.42
C MET A 14 -11.06 14.93 3.04
N ASP A 15 -12.37 14.92 2.80
CA ASP A 15 -12.99 15.38 1.56
C ASP A 15 -13.26 16.89 1.56
N GLU A 16 -12.95 17.60 2.65
CA GLU A 16 -13.11 19.05 2.70
C GLU A 16 -12.10 19.71 1.76
N VAL A 17 -12.60 20.46 0.80
CA VAL A 17 -11.77 21.12 -0.22
C VAL A 17 -11.27 22.49 0.26
N LYS A 18 -11.94 23.07 1.25
CA LYS A 18 -11.55 24.34 1.84
C LYS A 18 -10.57 24.10 3.00
N PRO A 19 -9.49 24.87 3.13
CA PRO A 19 -8.50 24.71 4.20
C PRO A 19 -9.00 25.30 5.53
N GLN A 20 -10.15 24.82 6.05
CA GLN A 20 -10.71 25.29 7.32
C GLN A 20 -10.45 24.29 8.44
N ASN A 21 -11.09 23.11 8.40
CA ASN A 21 -11.01 22.12 9.48
C ASN A 21 -9.92 21.06 9.25
N ASN A 22 -9.57 20.82 7.98
CA ASN A 22 -8.47 19.92 7.64
C ASN A 22 -7.11 20.64 7.76
N GLU A 23 -6.39 20.38 8.85
CA GLU A 23 -5.10 20.98 9.17
C GLU A 23 -4.01 20.58 8.17
N GLY A 24 -4.01 19.31 7.74
CA GLY A 24 -3.07 18.81 6.73
C GLY A 24 -3.25 19.50 5.39
N LEU A 25 -4.50 19.62 4.93
CA LEU A 25 -4.81 20.38 3.72
C LEU A 25 -4.44 21.86 3.86
N LYS A 26 -4.70 22.48 5.01
CA LYS A 26 -4.34 23.88 5.28
C LYS A 26 -2.83 24.10 5.18
N ALA A 27 -2.02 23.24 5.77
CA ALA A 27 -0.57 23.31 5.66
C ALA A 27 -0.07 23.15 4.21
N ARG A 28 -0.62 22.16 3.47
CA ARG A 28 -0.29 21.96 2.04
C ARG A 28 -0.76 23.11 1.16
N HIS A 29 -1.91 23.71 1.45
CA HIS A 29 -2.45 24.85 0.74
C HIS A 29 -1.56 26.09 0.93
N GLU A 30 -1.13 26.39 2.15
CA GLU A 30 -0.24 27.52 2.44
C GLU A 30 1.09 27.46 1.67
N LEU A 31 1.59 26.25 1.40
CA LEU A 31 2.81 26.04 0.62
C LEU A 31 2.62 26.22 -0.89
N THR A 32 1.39 26.03 -1.40
CA THR A 32 1.08 25.98 -2.85
C THR A 32 0.19 27.12 -3.34
N LYS A 33 -0.38 27.93 -2.44
CA LYS A 33 -1.29 29.05 -2.78
C LYS A 33 -0.66 30.02 -3.77
N ASN A 34 -1.50 30.62 -4.61
CA ASN A 34 -1.10 31.56 -5.67
C ASN A 34 -0.08 30.96 -6.66
N SER A 35 -0.18 29.66 -6.94
CA SER A 35 0.72 28.93 -7.84
C SER A 35 2.20 29.01 -7.42
N LYS A 36 2.45 29.07 -6.11
CA LYS A 36 3.81 29.10 -5.58
C LYS A 36 4.52 27.78 -5.92
N MET A 37 5.75 27.89 -6.41
CA MET A 37 6.62 26.74 -6.62
C MET A 37 6.98 26.12 -5.28
N PHE A 38 6.97 24.79 -5.23
CA PHE A 38 7.33 24.02 -4.06
C PHE A 38 8.21 22.84 -4.48
N GLU A 39 8.99 22.34 -3.53
CA GLU A 39 9.89 21.21 -3.73
C GLU A 39 9.43 20.04 -2.87
N VAL A 40 9.52 18.84 -3.43
CA VAL A 40 9.26 17.58 -2.72
C VAL A 40 10.46 16.67 -2.88
N MET A 41 10.77 15.93 -1.82
CA MET A 41 11.82 14.93 -1.83
C MET A 41 11.32 13.68 -1.12
N GLY A 42 11.45 12.53 -1.78
CA GLY A 42 11.10 11.25 -1.20
C GLY A 42 11.76 10.10 -1.96
N PRO A 43 11.83 8.91 -1.36
CA PRO A 43 12.26 7.72 -2.08
C PRO A 43 11.24 7.36 -3.16
N ILE A 44 11.70 6.69 -4.21
CA ILE A 44 10.81 6.03 -5.16
C ILE A 44 10.29 4.77 -4.47
N HIS A 45 8.98 4.75 -4.17
CA HIS A 45 8.32 3.56 -3.64
C HIS A 45 8.19 2.51 -4.74
N SER A 46 9.15 1.58 -4.79
CA SER A 46 9.14 0.42 -5.66
C SER A 46 9.68 -0.77 -4.88
N ASP A 47 9.06 -1.94 -5.09
CA ASP A 47 9.38 -3.20 -4.42
C ASP A 47 10.88 -3.54 -4.47
N PHE A 48 11.55 -3.23 -5.59
CA PHE A 48 12.98 -3.47 -5.77
C PHE A 48 13.89 -2.53 -4.98
N PHE A 49 13.42 -1.32 -4.64
CA PHE A 49 14.21 -0.34 -3.88
C PHE A 49 14.05 -0.50 -2.37
N ASN A 50 13.15 -1.39 -1.93
CA ASN A 50 12.87 -1.66 -0.51
C ASN A 50 13.74 -2.80 0.07
N GLN A 51 14.79 -3.24 -0.63
CA GLN A 51 15.72 -4.28 -0.17
C GLN A 51 17.13 -3.72 0.07
N ASP A 52 17.86 -4.31 1.01
CA ASP A 52 19.11 -3.75 1.52
C ASP A 52 20.36 -4.05 0.67
N ARG A 53 20.24 -4.84 -0.40
CA ARG A 53 21.37 -5.24 -1.26
C ARG A 53 21.61 -4.21 -2.36
N PHE A 54 22.88 -3.92 -2.60
CA PHE A 54 23.27 -3.08 -3.74
C PHE A 54 23.09 -3.82 -5.06
N LEU A 55 22.64 -3.08 -6.09
CA LEU A 55 22.59 -3.59 -7.46
C LEU A 55 24.00 -3.89 -7.97
N LEU A 56 24.18 -5.02 -8.64
CA LEU A 56 25.45 -5.39 -9.26
C LEU A 56 25.90 -4.35 -10.29
N ASN A 57 27.21 -4.22 -10.45
CA ASN A 57 27.80 -3.39 -11.50
C ASN A 57 27.39 -3.90 -12.89
N ASN A 58 27.25 -2.96 -13.83
CA ASN A 58 26.92 -3.20 -15.24
C ASN A 58 25.53 -3.83 -15.46
N VAL A 59 24.57 -3.59 -14.56
CA VAL A 59 23.15 -3.86 -14.81
C VAL A 59 22.49 -2.56 -15.27
N GLU A 60 21.80 -2.58 -16.43
CA GLU A 60 21.01 -1.44 -16.89
C GLU A 60 19.75 -1.29 -16.03
N LEU A 61 19.57 -0.11 -15.43
CA LEU A 61 18.35 0.24 -14.70
C LEU A 61 17.57 1.28 -15.51
N ARG A 62 16.36 0.92 -15.93
CA ARG A 62 15.42 1.84 -16.59
C ARG A 62 14.25 2.13 -15.68
N ILE A 63 14.09 3.40 -15.30
CA ILE A 63 12.96 3.86 -14.48
C ILE A 63 12.02 4.65 -15.38
N LYS A 64 10.77 4.21 -15.48
CA LYS A 64 9.69 4.93 -16.17
C LYS A 64 8.66 5.39 -15.15
N LEU A 65 8.52 6.70 -14.97
CA LEU A 65 7.51 7.30 -14.10
C LEU A 65 6.36 7.81 -14.95
N THR A 66 5.13 7.42 -14.59
CA THR A 66 3.90 7.91 -15.24
C THR A 66 3.10 8.70 -14.22
N ARG A 67 2.82 9.97 -14.52
CA ARG A 67 2.06 10.85 -13.64
C ARG A 67 0.57 10.50 -13.68
N GLN A 68 -0.09 10.51 -12.53
CA GLN A 68 -1.54 10.46 -12.45
C GLN A 68 -2.21 11.75 -12.95
N ARG A 69 -3.52 11.68 -13.23
CA ARG A 69 -4.30 12.83 -13.70
C ARG A 69 -4.43 13.89 -12.60
N ASP A 70 -4.55 15.16 -12.99
CA ASP A 70 -4.67 16.29 -12.05
C ASP A 70 -5.80 16.12 -11.01
N PRO A 71 -7.02 15.64 -11.36
CA PRO A 71 -8.09 15.45 -10.38
C PRO A 71 -7.82 14.39 -9.30
N PHE A 72 -6.83 13.52 -9.50
CA PHE A 72 -6.43 12.54 -8.49
C PHE A 72 -5.41 13.12 -7.51
N VAL A 73 -4.56 14.04 -7.98
CA VAL A 73 -3.42 14.56 -7.21
C VAL A 73 -3.77 15.87 -6.49
N LEU A 74 -4.78 16.61 -6.98
CA LEU A 74 -5.17 17.92 -6.46
C LEU A 74 -6.61 17.91 -5.95
N MET A 75 -6.84 18.65 -4.86
CA MET A 75 -8.17 19.02 -4.40
C MET A 75 -8.42 20.49 -4.67
N SER A 76 -9.56 20.83 -5.28
CA SER A 76 -9.90 22.20 -5.64
C SER A 76 -11.40 22.46 -5.74
N THR A 77 -11.80 23.67 -5.35
CA THR A 77 -13.17 24.17 -5.52
C THR A 77 -13.45 24.61 -6.97
N PHE A 78 -12.45 25.13 -7.68
CA PHE A 78 -12.61 25.68 -9.03
C PHE A 78 -12.34 24.67 -10.14
N GLN A 79 -11.73 23.53 -9.81
CA GLN A 79 -11.53 22.37 -10.70
C GLN A 79 -10.71 22.65 -11.98
N ASN A 80 -9.95 23.74 -12.00
CA ASN A 80 -9.20 24.21 -13.17
C ASN A 80 -7.67 24.17 -12.97
N GLU A 81 -7.23 23.85 -11.76
CA GLU A 81 -5.84 23.81 -11.35
C GLU A 81 -5.14 22.57 -11.91
N LYS A 82 -3.85 22.72 -12.21
CA LYS A 82 -3.01 21.65 -12.76
C LYS A 82 -1.69 21.62 -12.04
N LEU A 83 -1.14 20.42 -11.88
CA LEU A 83 0.21 20.25 -11.34
C LEU A 83 1.20 20.16 -12.50
N LEU A 84 2.15 21.10 -12.55
CA LEU A 84 3.23 21.11 -13.52
C LEU A 84 4.54 20.71 -12.83
N ILE A 85 5.22 19.72 -13.40
CA ILE A 85 6.57 19.34 -12.99
C ILE A 85 7.53 20.22 -13.78
N LEU A 86 8.20 21.15 -13.09
CA LEU A 86 9.14 22.08 -13.70
C LEU A 86 10.53 21.44 -13.85
N ASP A 87 10.97 20.73 -12.81
CA ASP A 87 12.23 20.01 -12.78
C ASP A 87 12.06 18.72 -11.96
N ALA A 88 12.80 17.68 -12.33
CA ALA A 88 12.81 16.39 -11.66
C ALA A 88 14.22 15.79 -11.68
N THR A 89 14.83 15.69 -10.50
CA THR A 89 16.18 15.13 -10.33
C THR A 89 16.14 13.81 -9.57
N LEU A 90 16.81 12.78 -10.10
CA LEU A 90 17.00 11.49 -9.42
C LEU A 90 18.35 11.45 -8.73
N LEU A 91 18.34 11.32 -7.40
CA LEU A 91 19.55 11.16 -6.59
C LEU A 91 19.81 9.67 -6.32
N VAL A 92 20.92 9.14 -6.82
CA VAL A 92 21.32 7.73 -6.62
C VAL A 92 22.65 7.66 -5.89
N ARG A 93 22.69 6.91 -4.80
CA ARG A 93 23.94 6.62 -4.07
C ARG A 93 24.71 5.50 -4.76
N LYS A 94 25.95 5.78 -5.17
CA LYS A 94 26.89 4.78 -5.72
C LYS A 94 27.92 4.40 -4.66
N VAL A 95 28.19 3.12 -4.49
CA VAL A 95 29.20 2.59 -3.56
C VAL A 95 30.45 2.20 -4.35
N ARG A 96 31.62 2.67 -3.91
CA ARG A 96 32.91 2.25 -4.47
C ARG A 96 33.39 1.01 -3.73
N ILE A 97 33.64 -0.06 -4.46
CA ILE A 97 34.03 -1.37 -3.94
C ILE A 97 35.53 -1.56 -4.14
N SER A 98 36.22 -2.24 -3.21
CA SER A 98 37.65 -2.55 -3.37
C SER A 98 37.87 -3.59 -4.48
N PRO A 99 39.02 -3.58 -5.18
CA PRO A 99 39.29 -4.52 -6.27
C PRO A 99 39.18 -5.99 -5.85
N THR A 100 39.61 -6.33 -4.63
CA THR A 100 39.54 -7.70 -4.09
C THR A 100 38.09 -8.20 -3.98
N VAL A 101 37.15 -7.34 -3.55
CA VAL A 101 35.74 -7.70 -3.44
C VAL A 101 35.11 -7.83 -4.83
N LEU A 102 35.53 -7.03 -5.81
CA LEU A 102 35.06 -7.14 -7.19
C LEU A 102 35.47 -8.49 -7.82
N LEU A 103 36.72 -8.92 -7.62
CA LEU A 103 37.18 -10.25 -8.04
C LEU A 103 36.43 -11.38 -7.31
N GLY A 104 36.18 -11.21 -6.02
CA GLY A 104 35.38 -12.14 -5.23
C GLY A 104 33.94 -12.28 -5.76
N HIS A 105 33.29 -11.18 -6.12
CA HIS A 105 31.97 -11.21 -6.75
C HIS A 105 31.99 -11.92 -8.11
N ALA A 106 33.00 -11.68 -8.95
CA ALA A 106 33.14 -12.38 -10.22
C ALA A 106 33.27 -13.91 -10.03
N ALA A 107 34.11 -14.35 -9.09
CA ALA A 107 34.28 -15.76 -8.76
C ALA A 107 33.01 -16.39 -8.15
N ALA A 108 32.25 -15.64 -7.36
CA ALA A 108 30.98 -16.10 -6.79
C ALA A 108 29.89 -16.25 -7.85
N LEU A 109 29.81 -15.32 -8.81
CA LEU A 109 28.84 -15.34 -9.90
C LEU A 109 29.03 -16.51 -10.88
N GLU A 110 30.24 -17.09 -10.96
CA GLU A 110 30.47 -18.33 -11.69
C GLU A 110 29.84 -19.56 -11.02
N LYS A 111 29.62 -19.51 -9.70
CA LYS A 111 29.02 -20.62 -8.93
C LYS A 111 27.50 -20.49 -8.80
N ALA A 112 27.01 -19.29 -8.56
CA ALA A 112 25.58 -19.04 -8.35
C ALA A 112 25.20 -17.60 -8.73
N PRO A 113 23.98 -17.36 -9.23
CA PRO A 113 23.51 -16.01 -9.52
C PRO A 113 23.36 -15.18 -8.23
N ALA A 114 23.45 -13.86 -8.37
CA ALA A 114 23.15 -12.95 -7.27
C ALA A 114 21.64 -12.93 -7.02
N LYS A 115 21.25 -13.14 -5.77
CA LYS A 115 19.86 -13.24 -5.34
C LYS A 115 19.43 -11.93 -4.66
N TYR A 116 18.28 -11.41 -5.07
CA TYR A 116 17.68 -10.18 -4.54
C TYR A 116 16.28 -10.52 -4.01
N PRO A 117 16.13 -10.75 -2.69
CA PRO A 117 14.83 -10.94 -2.10
C PRO A 117 14.04 -9.63 -2.17
N LEU A 118 12.80 -9.69 -2.62
CA LEU A 118 11.88 -8.55 -2.62
C LEU A 118 10.56 -8.91 -1.94
N THR A 119 9.92 -7.88 -1.38
CA THR A 119 8.50 -7.93 -1.04
C THR A 119 7.75 -7.29 -2.19
N ARG A 120 7.15 -8.11 -3.06
CA ARG A 120 6.33 -7.64 -4.18
C ARG A 120 4.98 -7.19 -3.66
N VAL A 121 4.50 -6.06 -4.16
CA VAL A 121 3.15 -5.57 -3.92
C VAL A 121 2.28 -5.83 -5.15
N ASP A 122 1.10 -6.40 -4.94
CA ASP A 122 0.03 -6.48 -5.94
C ASP A 122 -1.19 -5.69 -5.46
N LEU A 123 -1.75 -4.87 -6.35
CA LEU A 123 -2.92 -4.04 -6.08
C LEU A 123 -4.08 -4.52 -6.94
N LYS A 124 -5.10 -5.09 -6.30
CA LYS A 124 -6.35 -5.49 -6.96
C LYS A 124 -7.46 -4.53 -6.57
N THR A 125 -8.18 -4.03 -7.57
CA THR A 125 -9.37 -3.21 -7.35
C THR A 125 -10.61 -4.01 -7.71
N ILE A 126 -11.58 -4.04 -6.80
CA ILE A 126 -12.85 -4.74 -6.96
C ILE A 126 -13.97 -3.74 -6.78
N THR A 127 -14.73 -3.49 -7.84
CA THR A 127 -15.90 -2.62 -7.77
C THR A 127 -17.10 -3.38 -7.19
N ILE A 128 -17.69 -2.84 -6.13
CA ILE A 128 -18.93 -3.34 -5.52
C ILE A 128 -20.06 -2.40 -5.95
N PRO A 129 -21.06 -2.89 -6.71
CA PRO A 129 -22.17 -2.06 -7.18
C PRO A 129 -23.09 -1.62 -6.02
N ALA A 130 -23.82 -0.54 -6.26
CA ALA A 130 -24.78 -0.02 -5.31
C ALA A 130 -25.91 -1.02 -5.01
N GLY A 131 -26.47 -0.92 -3.80
CA GLY A 131 -27.60 -1.74 -3.34
C GLY A 131 -27.20 -3.09 -2.73
N LEU A 132 -25.95 -3.53 -2.89
CA LEU A 132 -25.47 -4.75 -2.24
C LEU A 132 -25.21 -4.53 -0.74
N GLN A 133 -25.50 -5.56 0.04
CA GLN A 133 -25.13 -5.66 1.46
C GLN A 133 -24.06 -6.72 1.70
N ASP A 134 -23.83 -7.63 0.76
CA ASP A 134 -22.83 -8.68 0.86
C ASP A 134 -22.09 -8.85 -0.46
N LYS A 135 -20.83 -9.23 -0.37
CA LYS A 135 -20.00 -9.60 -1.51
C LYS A 135 -19.03 -10.70 -1.12
N THR A 136 -19.07 -11.78 -1.89
CA THR A 136 -18.07 -12.85 -1.81
C THR A 136 -17.17 -12.79 -3.05
N ILE A 137 -15.86 -12.83 -2.83
CA ILE A 137 -14.83 -12.88 -3.87
C ILE A 137 -14.06 -14.18 -3.68
N SER A 138 -14.44 -15.20 -4.44
CA SER A 138 -13.90 -16.56 -4.32
C SER A 138 -12.42 -16.67 -4.71
N ASN A 139 -11.98 -15.88 -5.69
CA ASN A 139 -10.65 -15.97 -6.29
C ASN A 139 -9.92 -14.64 -6.12
N LEU A 140 -9.80 -14.14 -4.89
CA LEU A 140 -9.03 -12.92 -4.63
C LEU A 140 -7.59 -13.10 -5.08
N HIS A 141 -6.99 -14.24 -4.71
CA HIS A 141 -5.72 -14.72 -5.25
C HIS A 141 -5.82 -16.21 -5.58
N LEU A 142 -5.20 -16.60 -6.70
CA LEU A 142 -5.08 -17.97 -7.16
C LEU A 142 -3.60 -18.24 -7.43
N GLY A 143 -3.01 -19.21 -6.73
CA GLY A 143 -1.58 -19.51 -6.83
C GLY A 143 -0.85 -19.11 -5.57
N GLN A 144 0.21 -18.32 -5.68
CA GLN A 144 1.01 -17.92 -4.51
C GLN A 144 0.10 -17.23 -3.48
N ILE A 145 0.19 -17.65 -2.23
CA ILE A 145 -0.54 -17.01 -1.13
C ILE A 145 0.27 -15.79 -0.66
N PRO A 146 -0.32 -14.59 -0.58
CA PRO A 146 0.35 -13.41 -0.04
C PRO A 146 0.65 -13.59 1.45
N LYS A 147 1.76 -13.01 1.93
CA LYS A 147 2.08 -12.98 3.36
C LYS A 147 1.21 -11.99 4.14
N ARG A 148 0.77 -10.92 3.47
CA ARG A 148 -0.04 -9.85 4.07
C ARG A 148 -1.08 -9.38 3.07
N ILE A 149 -2.30 -9.13 3.56
CA ILE A 149 -3.37 -8.47 2.79
C ILE A 149 -3.87 -7.27 3.58
N ILE A 150 -3.91 -6.10 2.94
CA ILE A 150 -4.52 -4.89 3.47
C ILE A 150 -5.71 -4.53 2.57
N ILE A 151 -6.86 -4.30 3.18
CA ILE A 151 -8.11 -3.98 2.48
C ILE A 151 -8.57 -2.60 2.90
N GLY A 152 -8.93 -1.78 1.91
CA GLY A 152 -9.53 -0.46 2.10
C GLY A 152 -10.67 -0.25 1.13
N PHE A 153 -11.64 0.55 1.52
CA PHE A 153 -12.77 0.92 0.67
C PHE A 153 -12.75 2.43 0.42
N VAL A 154 -12.98 2.81 -0.83
CA VAL A 154 -13.09 4.20 -1.26
C VAL A 154 -14.30 4.38 -2.18
N THR A 155 -14.81 5.60 -2.27
CA THR A 155 -15.88 5.90 -3.21
C THR A 155 -15.39 5.77 -4.66
N ASN A 156 -16.29 5.46 -5.60
CA ASN A 156 -15.91 5.37 -7.01
C ASN A 156 -15.36 6.70 -7.56
N GLN A 157 -15.88 7.83 -7.09
CA GLN A 157 -15.39 9.16 -7.47
C GLN A 157 -13.97 9.43 -6.97
N ALA A 158 -13.68 9.12 -5.70
CA ALA A 158 -12.34 9.28 -5.13
C ALA A 158 -11.31 8.41 -5.87
N PHE A 159 -11.65 7.16 -6.17
CA PHE A 159 -10.76 6.24 -6.87
C PHE A 159 -10.37 6.70 -8.28
N ASN A 160 -11.34 7.20 -9.05
CA ASN A 160 -11.11 7.68 -10.41
C ASN A 160 -10.45 9.08 -10.47
N GLY A 161 -10.35 9.75 -9.32
CA GLY A 161 -9.86 11.12 -9.19
C GLY A 161 -10.97 12.13 -9.42
N HIS A 162 -11.26 12.93 -8.40
CA HIS A 162 -12.19 14.05 -8.47
C HIS A 162 -11.69 15.16 -7.55
N TYR A 163 -11.71 16.42 -8.01
CA TYR A 163 -11.15 17.55 -7.25
C TYR A 163 -11.82 17.80 -5.88
N GLN A 164 -12.98 17.21 -5.64
CA GLN A 164 -13.72 17.34 -4.38
C GLN A 164 -13.69 16.07 -3.52
N SER A 165 -12.88 15.07 -3.89
CA SER A 165 -12.84 13.80 -3.18
C SER A 165 -11.39 13.38 -2.98
N ASN A 166 -11.06 12.94 -1.77
CA ASN A 166 -9.72 12.51 -1.43
C ASN A 166 -9.57 11.00 -1.72
N PRO A 167 -8.63 10.60 -2.61
CA PRO A 167 -8.41 9.17 -2.92
C PRO A 167 -7.87 8.36 -1.72
N TYR A 168 -7.36 9.04 -0.68
CA TYR A 168 -6.86 8.41 0.54
C TYR A 168 -7.87 8.42 1.69
N ASN A 169 -9.12 8.86 1.46
CA ASN A 169 -10.19 8.77 2.43
C ASN A 169 -10.80 7.35 2.44
N PHE A 170 -10.25 6.48 3.28
CA PHE A 170 -10.70 5.09 3.44
C PHE A 170 -11.87 5.01 4.41
N GLN A 171 -13.07 4.81 3.87
CA GLN A 171 -14.31 4.80 4.65
C GLN A 171 -14.72 3.38 5.03
N HIS A 172 -15.38 3.24 6.18
CA HIS A 172 -15.85 1.95 6.67
C HIS A 172 -17.14 1.45 5.98
N PHE A 173 -17.94 2.35 5.39
CA PHE A 173 -19.24 2.06 4.74
C PHE A 173 -20.21 1.18 5.55
N ASN A 174 -20.14 1.26 6.89
CA ASN A 174 -20.89 0.40 7.82
C ASN A 174 -20.63 -1.10 7.60
N LEU A 175 -19.40 -1.47 7.27
CA LEU A 175 -18.97 -2.87 7.27
C LEU A 175 -19.29 -3.49 8.63
N ASN A 176 -19.88 -4.68 8.62
CA ASN A 176 -20.25 -5.43 9.83
C ASN A 176 -19.77 -6.88 9.82
N TYR A 177 -19.14 -7.33 8.73
CA TYR A 177 -18.52 -8.63 8.61
C TYR A 177 -17.36 -8.56 7.61
N LEU A 178 -16.18 -9.01 8.02
CA LEU A 178 -15.04 -9.21 7.12
C LEU A 178 -14.28 -10.46 7.54
N SER A 179 -14.05 -11.33 6.56
CA SER A 179 -13.23 -12.52 6.74
C SER A 179 -12.49 -12.88 5.47
N LEU A 180 -11.27 -13.38 5.64
CA LEU A 180 -10.52 -14.06 4.61
C LEU A 180 -10.60 -15.58 4.83
N PHE A 181 -10.49 -16.32 3.74
CA PHE A 181 -10.35 -17.76 3.73
C PHE A 181 -9.13 -18.10 2.88
N VAL A 182 -8.17 -18.77 3.48
CA VAL A 182 -7.01 -19.32 2.78
C VAL A 182 -7.24 -20.82 2.69
N ASP A 183 -7.51 -21.29 1.48
CA ASP A 183 -8.03 -22.62 1.19
C ASP A 183 -9.32 -22.91 1.99
N THR A 184 -9.24 -23.71 3.05
CA THR A 184 -10.35 -24.06 3.94
C THR A 184 -10.28 -23.35 5.30
N GLN A 185 -9.18 -22.66 5.58
CA GLN A 185 -8.94 -22.02 6.87
C GLN A 185 -9.41 -20.57 6.85
N GLN A 186 -10.21 -20.20 7.85
CA GLN A 186 -10.67 -18.83 8.04
C GLN A 186 -9.61 -17.98 8.77
N ILE A 187 -9.36 -16.76 8.26
CA ILE A 187 -8.45 -15.78 8.84
C ILE A 187 -9.18 -14.42 8.93
N PRO A 188 -9.36 -13.83 10.12
CA PRO A 188 -9.00 -14.39 11.42
C PRO A 188 -9.90 -15.61 11.77
N ALA A 189 -9.51 -16.38 12.79
CA ALA A 189 -10.29 -17.56 13.21
C ALA A 189 -11.74 -17.20 13.60
N GLN A 190 -11.93 -15.99 14.13
CA GLN A 190 -13.23 -15.35 14.23
C GLN A 190 -13.30 -14.21 13.19
N PRO A 191 -14.39 -14.09 12.43
CA PRO A 191 -14.56 -12.99 11.49
C PRO A 191 -14.60 -11.65 12.23
N LEU A 192 -14.14 -10.58 11.59
CA LEU A 192 -14.31 -9.25 12.14
C LEU A 192 -15.78 -8.84 12.02
N THR A 193 -16.40 -8.47 13.13
CA THR A 193 -17.79 -7.98 13.14
C THR A 193 -17.90 -6.60 13.80
N PRO A 194 -17.32 -5.55 13.19
CA PRO A 194 -17.37 -4.21 13.77
C PRO A 194 -18.78 -3.62 13.73
N ASP A 195 -19.14 -2.87 14.75
CA ASP A 195 -20.34 -2.03 14.80
C ASP A 195 -19.92 -0.57 14.94
N PHE A 196 -19.86 0.11 13.80
CA PHE A 196 -19.46 1.52 13.72
C PHE A 196 -20.53 2.48 14.28
N GLU A 197 -21.80 2.10 14.33
CA GLU A 197 -22.86 2.95 14.90
C GLU A 197 -22.74 3.02 16.42
N ARG A 198 -22.37 1.90 17.06
CA ARG A 198 -22.16 1.81 18.51
C ARG A 198 -20.71 2.07 18.93
N ASN A 199 -19.83 2.44 18.00
CA ASN A 199 -18.39 2.60 18.23
C ASN A 199 -17.69 1.34 18.79
N LEU A 200 -18.15 0.14 18.39
CA LEU A 200 -17.59 -1.15 18.77
C LEU A 200 -16.80 -1.75 17.59
N HIS A 201 -15.61 -1.22 17.35
CA HIS A 201 -14.76 -1.64 16.21
C HIS A 201 -13.29 -1.87 16.61
N ILE A 202 -13.06 -2.21 17.88
CA ILE A 202 -11.71 -2.39 18.43
C ILE A 202 -10.92 -3.49 17.71
N ASP A 203 -11.56 -4.59 17.34
CA ASP A 203 -10.88 -5.69 16.63
C ASP A 203 -10.45 -5.27 15.23
N ALA A 204 -11.29 -4.50 14.53
CA ALA A 204 -10.97 -3.92 13.23
C ALA A 204 -9.78 -2.95 13.33
N TYR A 205 -9.79 -2.06 14.32
CA TYR A 205 -8.67 -1.15 14.58
C TYR A 205 -7.39 -1.91 14.96
N ASN A 206 -7.50 -2.95 15.79
CA ASN A 206 -6.38 -3.77 16.22
C ASN A 206 -5.67 -4.46 15.03
N THR A 207 -6.41 -4.77 13.96
CA THR A 207 -5.81 -5.37 12.75
C THR A 207 -4.73 -4.48 12.13
N LEU A 208 -4.82 -3.15 12.25
CA LEU A 208 -3.77 -2.25 11.79
C LEU A 208 -2.43 -2.50 12.49
N PHE A 209 -2.47 -2.91 13.76
CA PHE A 209 -1.27 -3.17 14.54
C PHE A 209 -0.76 -4.58 14.32
N SER A 210 -1.65 -5.58 14.45
CA SER A 210 -1.29 -6.99 14.31
C SER A 210 -0.88 -7.32 12.88
N GLY A 211 -1.60 -6.80 11.88
CA GLY A 211 -1.35 -7.07 10.47
C GLY A 211 -0.09 -6.39 9.92
N THR A 212 0.26 -5.21 10.43
CA THR A 212 1.50 -4.51 10.02
C THR A 212 2.73 -4.92 10.82
N GLY A 213 2.55 -5.69 11.90
CA GLY A 213 3.64 -6.18 12.75
C GLY A 213 4.29 -5.09 13.62
N ILE A 214 3.60 -3.97 13.84
CA ILE A 214 3.95 -2.95 14.84
C ILE A 214 3.35 -3.27 16.21
N HIS A 215 2.47 -4.27 16.28
CA HIS A 215 1.84 -4.71 17.52
C HIS A 215 2.90 -4.97 18.60
N TRP A 216 2.81 -4.21 19.69
CA TRP A 216 3.67 -4.29 20.88
C TRP A 216 5.13 -3.87 20.63
N LYS A 217 5.40 -3.20 19.49
CA LYS A 217 6.66 -2.49 19.23
C LYS A 217 6.53 -1.03 19.65
N ASP A 218 7.65 -0.36 19.86
CA ASP A 218 7.70 1.10 20.10
C ASP A 218 7.56 1.88 18.78
N GLU A 219 6.55 1.50 17.99
CA GLU A 219 6.29 2.01 16.66
C GLU A 219 4.78 2.29 16.53
N GLY A 220 4.44 3.47 16.02
CA GLY A 220 3.06 3.89 15.78
C GLY A 220 2.73 4.00 14.30
N ASN A 221 1.45 3.94 13.98
CA ASN A 221 0.92 4.20 12.63
C ASN A 221 0.30 5.59 12.48
N ASP A 222 0.43 6.45 13.51
CA ASP A 222 -0.15 7.81 13.55
C ASP A 222 -1.66 7.83 13.30
N ILE A 223 -2.39 6.77 13.66
CA ILE A 223 -3.86 6.69 13.58
C ILE A 223 -4.41 6.34 14.95
N THR A 224 -5.19 7.24 15.54
CA THR A 224 -5.85 6.99 16.83
C THR A 224 -7.17 6.22 16.65
N TYR A 225 -7.67 5.63 17.75
CA TYR A 225 -8.96 4.92 17.75
C TYR A 225 -10.13 5.82 17.30
N ALA A 226 -10.13 7.10 17.69
CA ALA A 226 -11.18 8.06 17.32
C ALA A 226 -11.12 8.46 15.83
N GLU A 227 -9.91 8.51 15.25
CA GLU A 227 -9.70 8.87 13.84
C GLU A 227 -9.99 7.72 12.89
N TYR A 228 -9.77 6.47 13.33
CA TYR A 228 -9.93 5.26 12.52
C TYR A 228 -11.25 5.18 11.72
N PRO A 229 -12.44 5.37 12.32
CA PRO A 229 -13.70 5.31 11.57
C PRO A 229 -13.92 6.51 10.64
N GLN A 230 -13.12 7.58 10.76
CA GLN A 230 -13.33 8.85 10.07
C GLN A 230 -12.37 9.05 8.88
N GLY A 231 -12.17 8.01 8.08
CA GLY A 231 -11.38 8.07 6.84
C GLY A 231 -10.05 7.32 6.86
N TYR A 232 -9.73 6.66 7.98
CA TYR A 232 -8.53 5.83 8.14
C TYR A 232 -8.84 4.34 8.26
N THR A 233 -10.00 3.89 7.75
CA THR A 233 -10.47 2.52 7.93
C THR A 233 -9.79 1.57 6.94
N LEU A 234 -8.66 1.00 7.34
CA LEU A 234 -7.98 -0.11 6.68
C LEU A 234 -8.05 -1.37 7.55
N TYR A 235 -8.04 -2.53 6.91
CA TYR A 235 -8.03 -3.84 7.56
C TYR A 235 -6.79 -4.60 7.13
N ALA A 236 -5.88 -4.91 8.05
CA ALA A 236 -4.61 -5.57 7.73
C ALA A 236 -4.55 -6.98 8.32
N PHE A 237 -4.31 -7.97 7.47
CA PHE A 237 -4.24 -9.38 7.83
C PHE A 237 -2.84 -9.89 7.56
N ASP A 238 -2.21 -10.44 8.60
CA ASP A 238 -1.03 -11.30 8.46
C ASP A 238 -1.51 -12.73 8.19
N ILE A 239 -1.08 -13.31 7.06
CA ILE A 239 -1.44 -14.65 6.61
C ILE A 239 -0.29 -15.65 6.85
N SER A 240 0.88 -15.16 7.28
CA SER A 240 1.98 -16.03 7.65
C SER A 240 1.63 -16.92 8.85
N GLN A 241 2.17 -18.13 8.86
CA GLN A 241 1.81 -19.13 9.88
C GLN A 241 2.35 -18.78 11.28
N ASP A 242 3.47 -18.07 11.32
CA ASP A 242 4.17 -17.63 12.53
C ASP A 242 3.92 -16.14 12.85
N LEU A 243 3.01 -15.47 12.13
CA LEU A 243 2.70 -14.05 12.26
C LEU A 243 3.94 -13.15 12.11
N SER A 244 4.84 -13.55 11.21
CA SER A 244 6.11 -12.90 10.94
C SER A 244 6.11 -12.15 9.60
N ALA A 245 4.97 -11.70 9.07
CA ALA A 245 4.96 -11.04 7.76
C ALA A 245 5.85 -9.78 7.71
N ASN A 246 6.11 -9.17 8.87
CA ASN A 246 7.00 -8.01 9.03
C ASN A 246 8.46 -8.37 9.32
N GLU A 247 8.80 -9.64 9.50
CA GLU A 247 10.14 -10.08 9.82
C GLU A 247 10.97 -10.34 8.55
N SER A 248 12.30 -10.36 8.70
CA SER A 248 13.24 -10.45 7.57
C SER A 248 13.36 -11.85 6.98
N HIS A 249 12.94 -12.90 7.69
CA HIS A 249 12.97 -14.27 7.18
C HIS A 249 11.77 -14.57 6.30
N TRP A 250 11.93 -15.57 5.43
CA TRP A 250 10.86 -16.03 4.57
C TRP A 250 10.21 -17.27 5.15
N ASN A 251 8.90 -17.21 5.26
CA ASN A 251 8.08 -18.40 5.42
C ASN A 251 8.04 -19.23 4.14
N LEU A 252 7.74 -20.52 4.30
CA LEU A 252 7.55 -21.42 3.17
C LEU A 252 6.46 -20.86 2.25
N GLN A 253 6.81 -20.57 1.00
CA GLN A 253 5.85 -20.13 0.00
C GLN A 253 4.85 -21.25 -0.27
N ARG A 254 3.56 -20.93 -0.12
CA ARG A 254 2.46 -21.86 -0.36
C ARG A 254 1.66 -21.43 -1.58
N GLN A 255 1.13 -22.42 -2.28
CA GLN A 255 0.16 -22.25 -3.35
C GLN A 255 -1.22 -22.58 -2.79
N GLY A 256 -2.23 -21.79 -3.15
CA GLY A 256 -3.60 -22.00 -2.71
C GLY A 256 -4.54 -20.93 -3.27
N ILE A 257 -5.71 -20.85 -2.65
CA ILE A 257 -6.76 -19.89 -3.03
C ILE A 257 -7.05 -18.99 -1.84
N VAL A 258 -7.06 -17.68 -2.08
CA VAL A 258 -7.57 -16.72 -1.11
C VAL A 258 -8.96 -16.27 -1.54
N ARG A 259 -9.93 -16.46 -0.66
CA ARG A 259 -11.30 -15.94 -0.77
C ARG A 259 -11.52 -14.85 0.26
N MET A 260 -12.27 -13.81 -0.12
CA MET A 260 -12.72 -12.76 0.78
C MET A 260 -14.24 -12.72 0.85
N GLU A 261 -14.77 -12.58 2.06
CA GLU A 261 -16.20 -12.35 2.31
C GLU A 261 -16.36 -11.05 3.09
N VAL A 262 -17.19 -10.15 2.56
CA VAL A 262 -17.50 -8.87 3.19
C VAL A 262 -19.02 -8.66 3.23
N LYS A 263 -19.52 -8.10 4.34
CA LYS A 263 -20.90 -7.67 4.49
C LYS A 263 -20.98 -6.29 5.15
N PHE A 264 -22.07 -5.60 4.87
CA PHE A 264 -22.36 -4.23 5.27
C PHE A 264 -23.74 -4.19 5.95
N ALA A 265 -23.85 -3.40 7.01
CA ALA A 265 -25.10 -3.24 7.74
C ALA A 265 -26.18 -2.48 6.94
N LYS A 266 -25.78 -1.70 5.93
CA LYS A 266 -26.66 -0.91 5.07
C LYS A 266 -26.32 -1.17 3.60
N PRO A 267 -27.30 -1.04 2.68
CA PRO A 267 -27.03 -1.10 1.25
C PRO A 267 -25.98 -0.06 0.85
N LEU A 268 -24.99 -0.49 0.08
CA LEU A 268 -23.90 0.37 -0.33
C LEU A 268 -24.28 1.33 -1.47
N THR A 269 -23.54 2.42 -1.57
CA THR A 269 -23.35 3.13 -2.84
C THR A 269 -22.27 2.40 -3.66
N ALA A 270 -22.05 2.77 -4.93
CA ALA A 270 -20.99 2.13 -5.70
C ALA A 270 -19.60 2.47 -5.09
N VAL A 271 -18.89 1.44 -4.60
CA VAL A 271 -17.58 1.58 -3.93
C VAL A 271 -16.52 0.74 -4.62
N ASN A 272 -15.28 1.16 -4.51
CA ASN A 272 -14.12 0.37 -4.94
C ASN A 272 -13.41 -0.16 -3.70
N CYS A 273 -13.29 -1.48 -3.63
CA CYS A 273 -12.45 -2.18 -2.67
C CYS A 273 -11.04 -2.30 -3.25
N ILE A 274 -10.07 -1.71 -2.57
CA ILE A 274 -8.65 -1.81 -2.89
C ILE A 274 -8.06 -2.89 -1.99
N VAL A 275 -7.48 -3.91 -2.61
CA VAL A 275 -6.78 -5.00 -1.94
C VAL A 275 -5.29 -4.88 -2.26
N PHE A 276 -4.52 -4.53 -1.25
CA PHE A 276 -3.06 -4.48 -1.28
C PHE A 276 -2.52 -5.80 -0.74
N SER A 277 -1.72 -6.51 -1.52
CA SER A 277 -1.22 -7.84 -1.17
C SER A 277 0.29 -7.89 -1.31
N GLU A 278 0.96 -8.39 -0.27
CA GLU A 278 2.42 -8.54 -0.26
C GLU A 278 2.81 -9.99 -0.50
N PHE A 279 3.78 -10.22 -1.38
CA PHE A 279 4.35 -11.52 -1.70
C PHE A 279 5.85 -11.48 -1.48
N ASN A 280 6.42 -12.60 -1.04
CA ASN A 280 7.87 -12.77 -1.05
C ASN A 280 8.27 -13.32 -2.42
N ASN A 281 9.18 -12.64 -3.12
CA ASN A 281 9.65 -13.02 -4.44
C ASN A 281 11.15 -12.80 -4.57
N LEU A 282 11.75 -13.44 -5.56
CA LEU A 282 13.18 -13.38 -5.82
C LEU A 282 13.49 -12.89 -7.22
N ILE A 283 14.44 -11.94 -7.29
CA ILE A 283 15.12 -11.60 -8.54
C ILE A 283 16.52 -12.22 -8.51
N GLU A 284 16.89 -12.88 -9.59
CA GLU A 284 18.22 -13.45 -9.78
C GLU A 284 18.93 -12.72 -10.92
N ILE A 285 20.19 -12.35 -10.70
CA ILE A 285 21.06 -11.76 -11.73
C ILE A 285 22.23 -12.70 -11.96
N ASP A 286 22.34 -13.22 -13.17
CA ASP A 286 23.39 -14.17 -13.54
C ASP A 286 24.73 -13.47 -13.86
N LYS A 287 25.75 -14.28 -14.18
CA LYS A 287 27.08 -13.78 -14.54
C LYS A 287 27.07 -12.90 -15.80
N ASN A 288 26.13 -13.12 -16.71
CA ASN A 288 25.95 -12.37 -17.95
C ASN A 288 25.07 -11.12 -17.76
N ARG A 289 24.62 -10.84 -16.52
CA ARG A 289 23.70 -9.75 -16.17
C ARG A 289 22.28 -9.93 -16.73
N ASN A 290 21.90 -11.16 -17.06
CA ASN A 290 20.51 -11.48 -17.33
C ASN A 290 19.74 -11.45 -16.01
N VAL A 291 18.58 -10.80 -16.04
CA VAL A 291 17.67 -10.71 -14.90
C VAL A 291 16.60 -11.77 -15.07
N VAL A 292 16.52 -12.68 -14.12
CA VAL A 292 15.49 -13.72 -14.03
C VAL A 292 14.60 -13.40 -12.83
N VAL A 293 13.29 -13.53 -13.01
CA VAL A 293 12.30 -13.27 -11.95
C VAL A 293 11.42 -14.50 -11.75
N ASP A 294 11.04 -14.77 -10.51
CA ASP A 294 10.23 -15.95 -10.15
C ASP A 294 8.71 -15.69 -10.17
N PHE A 295 8.28 -14.55 -10.73
CA PHE A 295 6.89 -14.13 -10.81
C PHE A 295 6.49 -13.70 -12.21
N GLY A 296 5.20 -13.80 -12.52
CA GLY A 296 4.65 -13.27 -13.76
C GLY A 296 4.82 -11.76 -13.84
N VAL A 297 5.47 -11.30 -14.92
CA VAL A 297 5.65 -9.89 -15.31
C VAL A 297 4.49 -9.43 -16.18
#